data_AF-A6ECW9-F1
#
_entry.id   AF-A6ECW9-F1
#
_cell.length_a   1.000
_cell.length_b   1.000
_cell.length_c   1.000
_cell.angle_alpha   90.00
_cell.angle_beta   90.00
_cell.angle_gamma   90.00
#
_symmetry.space_group_name_H-M   'P 1'
#
loop_
_entity.id
_entity.type
_entity.pdbx_description
1 polymer ?
#
loop_
_entity_poly.entity_id
_entity_poly.type
_entity_poly.pdbx_seq_one_letter_code
_entity_poly.pdbx_strand_id
1 'polypeptide(L)'
;MGIKLRFRSFTAIHDPETCEKYLEGHVQVLKDYGITNITTNNRQWMSLPNVHGIVAETEDGTVVGGVRVHIADGVHPLPVEDAVGYMDQNVATIINQYFDDGTGELCGLWNAKSVAGIGISILLVRAGIAIVNQIRLASLFTICADYTLPMVRKVGFIVEDSLGKDGEFVYPNDSYIARVLRKMNAETLETAEEFDRNRIFDLRNHPIQHTMETGPKGDVEIDYQLVIPTYE
;
A
#
# COMPACT_ATOMS: atom_id res chain seq x y z
N MET A 1 27.22 3.50 10.04
CA MET A 1 26.65 4.05 8.79
C MET A 1 25.15 3.95 8.92
N GLY A 2 24.44 5.08 8.87
CA GLY A 2 22.97 5.07 8.85
C GLY A 2 22.46 4.48 7.53
N ILE A 3 21.27 3.89 7.56
CA ILE A 3 20.61 3.42 6.33
C ILE A 3 20.02 4.65 5.64
N LYS A 4 20.30 4.81 4.35
CA LYS A 4 19.73 5.85 3.50
C LYS A 4 18.89 5.22 2.39
N LEU A 5 17.66 5.68 2.24
CA LEU A 5 16.73 5.20 1.23
C LEU A 5 16.07 6.36 0.49
N ARG A 6 15.75 6.14 -0.78
CA ARG A 6 14.91 7.02 -1.58
C ARG A 6 13.53 6.41 -1.76
N PHE A 7 12.49 7.17 -1.47
CA PHE A 7 11.11 6.76 -1.67
C PHE A 7 10.57 7.48 -2.90
N ARG A 8 10.41 6.76 -4.01
CA ARG A 8 10.06 7.34 -5.30
C ARG A 8 8.69 6.86 -5.75
N SER A 9 7.82 7.80 -6.10
CA SER A 9 6.52 7.48 -6.72
C SER A 9 6.66 7.22 -8.22
N PHE A 10 5.77 6.39 -8.77
CA PHE A 10 5.69 6.07 -10.19
C PHE A 10 4.25 5.73 -10.60
N THR A 11 3.98 5.76 -11.91
CA THR A 11 2.71 5.28 -12.49
C THR A 11 3.01 4.03 -13.30
N ALA A 12 2.30 2.94 -13.02
CA ALA A 12 2.69 1.60 -13.45
C ALA A 12 2.88 1.48 -14.97
N ILE A 13 1.89 1.95 -15.75
CA ILE A 13 1.93 1.88 -17.22
C ILE A 13 3.11 2.62 -17.85
N HIS A 14 3.75 3.54 -17.13
CA HIS A 14 4.84 4.37 -17.64
C HIS A 14 6.23 4.02 -17.09
N ASP A 15 6.34 3.08 -16.14
CA ASP A 15 7.61 2.67 -15.52
C ASP A 15 7.73 1.13 -15.42
N PRO A 16 7.76 0.43 -16.57
CA PRO A 16 7.75 -1.03 -16.61
C PRO A 16 9.00 -1.66 -15.95
N GLU A 17 10.14 -0.97 -15.97
CA GLU A 17 11.35 -1.45 -15.32
C GLU A 17 11.18 -1.49 -13.79
N THR A 18 10.63 -0.43 -13.20
CA THR A 18 10.33 -0.39 -11.77
C THR A 18 9.24 -1.41 -11.41
N CYS A 19 8.26 -1.62 -12.30
CA CYS A 19 7.23 -2.64 -12.12
C CYS A 19 7.81 -4.06 -12.00
N GLU A 20 8.72 -4.46 -12.89
CA GLU A 20 9.33 -5.79 -12.83
C GLU A 20 10.18 -5.95 -11.56
N LYS A 21 11.01 -4.96 -11.19
CA LYS A 21 11.77 -4.97 -9.93
C LYS A 21 10.86 -5.09 -8.70
N TYR A 22 9.74 -4.37 -8.71
CA TYR A 22 8.72 -4.45 -7.66
C TYR A 22 8.16 -5.87 -7.55
N LEU A 23 7.73 -6.44 -8.68
CA LEU A 23 7.12 -7.77 -8.72
C LEU A 23 8.11 -8.85 -8.25
N GLU A 24 9.35 -8.81 -8.75
CA GLU A 24 10.40 -9.75 -8.36
C GLU A 24 10.63 -9.73 -6.84
N GLY A 25 10.77 -8.54 -6.24
CA GLY A 25 10.96 -8.40 -4.81
C GLY A 25 9.74 -8.86 -4.00
N HIS A 26 8.54 -8.47 -4.42
CA HIS A 26 7.30 -8.90 -3.75
C HIS A 26 7.13 -10.43 -3.80
N VAL A 27 7.35 -11.07 -4.97
CA VAL A 27 7.32 -12.52 -5.12
C VAL A 27 8.34 -13.19 -4.20
N GLN A 28 9.55 -12.64 -4.10
CA GLN A 28 10.59 -13.21 -3.23
C GLN A 28 10.20 -13.17 -1.76
N VAL A 29 9.61 -12.06 -1.29
CA VAL A 29 9.10 -11.94 0.08
C VAL A 29 7.98 -12.94 0.36
N LEU A 30 7.02 -13.07 -0.55
CA LEU A 30 5.93 -14.04 -0.39
C LEU A 30 6.44 -15.47 -0.30
N LYS A 31 7.41 -15.86 -1.14
CA LYS A 31 8.08 -17.16 -1.07
C LYS A 31 8.79 -17.37 0.27
N ASP A 32 9.43 -16.33 0.80
CA ASP A 32 10.09 -16.38 2.11
C ASP A 32 9.13 -16.65 3.27
N TYR A 33 7.87 -16.22 3.13
CA TYR A 33 6.77 -16.53 4.07
C TYR A 33 6.04 -17.84 3.75
N GLY A 34 6.51 -18.62 2.77
CA GLY A 34 5.87 -19.89 2.36
C GLY A 34 4.59 -19.69 1.53
N ILE A 35 4.35 -18.49 1.00
CA ILE A 35 3.18 -18.15 0.21
C ILE A 35 3.55 -18.21 -1.27
N THR A 36 3.04 -19.21 -1.99
CA THR A 36 3.43 -19.48 -3.39
C THR A 36 2.33 -19.24 -4.42
N ASN A 37 1.07 -19.13 -4.00
CA ASN A 37 -0.12 -19.05 -4.88
C ASN A 37 -0.98 -17.81 -4.58
N ILE A 38 -0.45 -16.60 -4.80
CA ILE A 38 -1.25 -15.37 -4.71
C ILE A 38 -1.66 -14.92 -6.11
N THR A 39 -2.96 -14.96 -6.41
CA THR A 39 -3.56 -14.57 -7.69
C THR A 39 -3.42 -13.08 -7.99
N THR A 40 -3.40 -12.25 -6.95
CA THR A 40 -3.27 -10.77 -7.06
C THR A 40 -1.84 -10.31 -7.35
N ASN A 41 -0.86 -11.20 -7.27
CA ASN A 41 0.53 -10.91 -7.57
C ASN A 41 0.87 -11.28 -9.03
N ASN A 42 0.10 -10.70 -9.95
CA ASN A 42 0.23 -10.89 -11.39
C ASN A 42 0.86 -9.66 -12.06
N ARG A 43 0.94 -9.65 -13.40
CA ARG A 43 1.49 -8.53 -14.19
C ARG A 43 0.44 -7.56 -14.72
N GLN A 44 -0.85 -7.82 -14.57
CA GLN A 44 -1.91 -7.03 -15.21
C GLN A 44 -1.85 -5.57 -14.78
N TRP A 45 -1.65 -5.30 -13.49
CA TRP A 45 -1.55 -3.96 -12.91
C TRP A 45 -0.43 -3.10 -13.54
N MET A 46 0.61 -3.72 -14.12
CA MET A 46 1.71 -3.00 -14.76
C MET A 46 1.29 -2.28 -16.03
N SER A 47 0.17 -2.70 -16.63
CA SER A 47 -0.39 -2.09 -17.84
C SER A 47 -1.53 -1.11 -17.57
N LEU A 48 -1.84 -0.86 -16.29
CA LEU A 48 -2.99 -0.08 -15.88
C LEU A 48 -2.60 1.38 -15.58
N PRO A 49 -3.26 2.38 -16.19
CA PRO A 49 -2.96 3.80 -15.94
C PRO A 49 -3.47 4.27 -14.56
N ASN A 50 -4.43 3.55 -13.98
CA ASN A 50 -5.04 3.80 -12.68
C ASN A 50 -4.28 3.17 -11.51
N VAL A 51 -3.05 2.69 -11.75
CA VAL A 51 -2.18 2.11 -10.73
C VAL A 51 -0.93 2.97 -10.54
N HIS A 52 -0.76 3.45 -9.32
CA HIS A 52 0.41 4.19 -8.88
C HIS A 52 1.14 3.39 -7.81
N GLY A 53 2.44 3.63 -7.64
CA GLY A 53 3.21 2.95 -6.63
C GLY A 53 4.30 3.82 -6.06
N ILE A 54 4.85 3.36 -4.94
CA ILE A 54 6.04 3.92 -4.32
C ILE A 54 7.02 2.77 -4.10
N VAL A 55 8.26 2.97 -4.51
CA VAL A 55 9.38 2.08 -4.21
C VAL A 55 10.31 2.71 -3.20
N ALA A 56 10.86 1.89 -2.31
CA ALA A 56 12.03 2.22 -1.51
C ALA A 56 13.28 1.72 -2.23
N GLU A 57 14.21 2.61 -2.54
CA GLU A 57 15.44 2.36 -3.28
C GLU A 57 16.65 2.64 -2.39
N THR A 58 17.66 1.78 -2.43
CA THR A 58 18.99 2.07 -1.87
C THR A 58 19.77 3.03 -2.76
N GLU A 59 20.90 3.55 -2.29
CA GLU A 59 21.74 4.50 -3.04
C GLU A 59 22.26 3.95 -4.38
N ASP A 60 22.38 2.63 -4.52
CA ASP A 60 22.75 1.95 -5.75
C ASP A 60 21.57 1.68 -6.71
N GLY A 61 20.36 2.11 -6.34
CA GLY A 61 19.15 1.92 -7.13
C GLY A 61 18.45 0.57 -6.94
N THR A 62 18.87 -0.25 -5.99
CA THR A 62 18.18 -1.52 -5.68
C THR A 62 16.84 -1.25 -5.00
N VAL A 63 15.76 -1.79 -5.55
CA VAL A 63 14.42 -1.73 -4.93
C VAL A 63 14.36 -2.72 -3.76
N VAL A 64 14.12 -2.19 -2.56
CA VAL A 64 14.10 -2.96 -1.29
C VAL A 64 12.74 -2.93 -0.60
N GLY A 65 11.73 -2.36 -1.23
CA GLY A 65 10.35 -2.41 -0.76
C GLY A 65 9.43 -1.58 -1.63
N GLY A 66 8.13 -1.70 -1.40
CA GLY A 66 7.16 -0.87 -2.09
C GLY A 66 5.74 -1.07 -1.63
N VAL A 67 4.87 -0.19 -2.08
CA VAL A 67 3.40 -0.22 -1.90
C VAL A 67 2.74 0.32 -3.17
N ARG A 68 1.51 -0.10 -3.47
CA ARG A 68 0.73 0.41 -4.60
C ARG A 68 -0.58 1.01 -4.14
N VAL A 69 -1.08 1.94 -4.94
CA VAL A 69 -2.43 2.48 -4.87
C VAL A 69 -3.12 2.15 -6.18
N HIS A 70 -4.23 1.42 -6.10
CA HIS A 70 -5.10 1.08 -7.24
C HIS A 70 -6.34 1.94 -7.15
N ILE A 71 -6.61 2.78 -8.14
CA ILE A 71 -7.84 3.57 -8.21
C ILE A 71 -8.94 2.67 -8.77
N ALA A 72 -10.10 2.62 -8.11
CA ALA A 72 -11.26 1.92 -8.63
C ALA A 72 -11.74 2.62 -9.91
N ASP A 73 -11.76 1.89 -11.03
CA ASP A 73 -12.13 2.44 -12.35
C ASP A 73 -13.48 1.89 -12.87
N GLY A 74 -14.11 0.97 -12.14
CA GLY A 74 -15.38 0.34 -12.50
C GLY A 74 -15.26 -0.71 -13.61
N VAL A 75 -14.04 -1.04 -14.06
CA VAL A 75 -13.74 -1.99 -15.13
C VAL A 75 -12.89 -3.14 -14.62
N HIS A 76 -11.81 -2.82 -13.89
CA HIS A 76 -10.90 -3.78 -13.31
C HIS A 76 -11.17 -3.92 -11.81
N PRO A 77 -11.28 -5.16 -11.29
CA PRO A 77 -11.46 -5.38 -9.85
C PRO A 77 -10.26 -4.86 -9.06
N LEU A 78 -10.51 -4.31 -7.88
CA LEU A 78 -9.45 -4.04 -6.91
C LEU A 78 -8.83 -5.37 -6.42
N PRO A 79 -7.54 -5.39 -6.05
CA PRO A 79 -6.90 -6.60 -5.51
C PRO A 79 -7.66 -7.29 -4.37
N VAL A 80 -8.37 -6.56 -3.51
CA VAL A 80 -9.22 -7.14 -2.46
C VAL A 80 -10.42 -7.90 -3.01
N GLU A 81 -11.02 -7.44 -4.11
CA GLU A 81 -12.12 -8.12 -4.79
C GLU A 81 -11.63 -9.45 -5.39
N ASP A 82 -10.46 -9.44 -6.02
CA ASP A 82 -9.82 -10.66 -6.56
C ASP A 82 -9.40 -11.63 -5.44
N ALA A 83 -8.96 -11.11 -4.29
CA ALA A 83 -8.45 -11.91 -3.19
C ALA A 83 -9.57 -12.65 -2.43
N VAL A 84 -10.68 -11.97 -2.13
CA VAL A 84 -11.70 -12.50 -1.21
C VAL A 84 -13.14 -12.30 -1.69
N GLY A 85 -13.37 -11.63 -2.83
CA GLY A 85 -14.72 -11.42 -3.36
C GLY A 85 -15.46 -12.73 -3.65
N TYR A 86 -14.75 -13.80 -4.03
CA TYR A 86 -15.36 -15.11 -4.21
C TYR A 86 -15.81 -15.77 -2.89
N MET A 87 -15.28 -15.33 -1.73
CA MET A 87 -15.69 -15.79 -0.40
C MET A 87 -16.87 -14.99 0.15
N ASP A 88 -16.95 -13.69 -0.18
CA ASP A 88 -18.07 -12.82 0.17
C ASP A 88 -18.34 -11.80 -0.95
N GLN A 89 -19.48 -11.95 -1.63
CA GLN A 89 -19.87 -11.08 -2.74
C GLN A 89 -20.18 -9.64 -2.30
N ASN A 90 -20.39 -9.40 -1.00
CA ASN A 90 -20.63 -8.05 -0.48
C ASN A 90 -19.39 -7.15 -0.56
N VAL A 91 -18.19 -7.71 -0.78
CA VAL A 91 -16.94 -6.93 -0.93
C VAL A 91 -17.12 -5.87 -2.02
N ALA A 92 -17.58 -6.28 -3.22
CA ALA A 92 -17.83 -5.36 -4.33
C ALA A 92 -18.96 -4.37 -4.02
N THR A 93 -20.02 -4.82 -3.33
CA THR A 93 -21.13 -3.94 -2.90
C THR A 93 -20.63 -2.80 -2.01
N ILE A 94 -19.73 -3.09 -1.06
CA ILE A 94 -19.19 -2.08 -0.13
C ILE A 94 -18.24 -1.13 -0.86
N ILE A 95 -17.37 -1.63 -1.74
CA ILE A 95 -16.48 -0.77 -2.54
C ILE A 95 -17.30 0.21 -3.39
N ASN A 96 -18.35 -0.28 -4.03
CA ASN A 96 -19.24 0.53 -4.88
C ASN A 96 -19.96 1.64 -4.12
N GLN A 97 -20.12 1.55 -2.79
CA GLN A 97 -20.70 2.64 -1.98
C GLN A 97 -19.83 3.90 -1.96
N TYR A 98 -18.52 3.77 -2.22
CA TYR A 98 -17.56 4.88 -2.20
C TYR A 98 -17.04 5.22 -3.60
N PHE A 99 -17.56 4.57 -4.64
CA PHE A 99 -17.05 4.74 -6.01
C PHE A 99 -17.21 6.17 -6.52
N ASP A 100 -18.41 6.75 -6.37
CA ASP A 100 -18.74 8.08 -6.88
C ASP A 100 -17.92 9.21 -6.20
N ASP A 101 -17.48 8.99 -4.96
CA ASP A 101 -16.64 9.93 -4.20
C ASP A 101 -15.13 9.79 -4.55
N GLY A 102 -14.77 8.77 -5.34
CA GLY A 102 -13.39 8.41 -5.63
C GLY A 102 -12.80 7.50 -4.55
N THR A 103 -12.63 6.22 -4.89
CA THR A 103 -12.06 5.22 -3.98
C THR A 103 -11.00 4.34 -4.66
N GLY A 104 -10.28 3.58 -3.84
CA GLY A 104 -9.25 2.68 -4.32
C GLY A 104 -8.73 1.76 -3.22
N GLU A 105 -7.62 1.08 -3.50
CA GLU A 105 -6.97 0.19 -2.55
C GLU A 105 -5.49 0.53 -2.37
N LEU A 106 -5.04 0.57 -1.12
CA LEU A 106 -3.62 0.52 -0.78
C LEU A 106 -3.21 -0.96 -0.64
N CYS A 107 -2.40 -1.45 -1.57
CA CYS A 107 -2.13 -2.87 -1.73
C CYS A 107 -0.66 -3.18 -2.01
N GLY A 108 -0.32 -4.48 -2.02
CA GLY A 108 0.98 -4.97 -2.46
C GLY A 108 2.16 -4.61 -1.55
N LEU A 109 1.94 -4.15 -0.31
CA LEU A 109 3.03 -3.75 0.58
C LEU A 109 4.06 -4.87 0.80
N TRP A 110 5.35 -4.56 0.61
CA TRP A 110 6.45 -5.47 0.92
C TRP A 110 7.74 -4.73 1.28
N ASN A 111 8.66 -5.43 1.95
CA ASN A 111 10.05 -5.00 2.10
C ASN A 111 11.01 -6.20 2.06
N ALA A 112 12.22 -5.98 1.57
CA ALA A 112 13.26 -6.98 1.51
C ALA A 112 13.82 -7.31 2.90
N LYS A 113 14.28 -8.55 3.08
CA LYS A 113 14.95 -9.00 4.31
C LYS A 113 16.13 -8.11 4.72
N SER A 114 16.85 -7.53 3.76
CA SER A 114 17.99 -6.62 4.00
C SER A 114 17.61 -5.37 4.79
N VAL A 115 16.35 -4.94 4.73
CA VAL A 115 15.82 -3.76 5.43
C VAL A 115 14.76 -4.14 6.49
N ALA A 116 14.64 -5.43 6.81
CA ALA A 116 13.65 -5.90 7.77
C ALA A 116 13.91 -5.36 9.21
N GLY A 117 12.83 -4.92 9.84
CA GLY A 117 12.83 -4.43 11.23
C GLY A 117 13.31 -2.99 11.41
N ILE A 118 13.67 -2.28 10.35
CA ILE A 118 14.04 -0.85 10.44
C ILE A 118 12.83 0.08 10.37
N GLY A 119 11.63 -0.46 10.11
CA GLY A 119 10.38 0.29 10.16
C GLY A 119 9.88 0.85 8.82
N ILE A 120 10.48 0.51 7.67
CA ILE A 120 10.08 1.11 6.39
C ILE A 120 8.65 0.78 5.94
N SER A 121 8.02 -0.29 6.43
CA SER A 121 6.64 -0.63 6.05
C SER A 121 5.64 0.47 6.40
N ILE A 122 5.71 1.02 7.62
CA ILE A 122 4.80 2.10 8.00
C ILE A 122 5.12 3.38 7.22
N LEU A 123 6.40 3.63 6.91
CA LEU A 123 6.81 4.76 6.08
C LEU A 123 6.26 4.65 4.65
N LEU A 124 6.31 3.45 4.06
CA LEU A 124 5.75 3.18 2.73
C LEU A 124 4.24 3.37 2.73
N VAL A 125 3.55 2.84 3.75
CA VAL A 125 2.10 3.03 3.92
C VAL A 125 1.74 4.52 4.02
N ARG A 126 2.43 5.29 4.87
CA ARG A 126 2.22 6.74 4.99
C ARG A 126 2.44 7.45 3.66
N ALA A 127 3.50 7.11 2.93
CA ALA A 127 3.78 7.67 1.63
C ALA A 127 2.70 7.30 0.60
N GLY A 128 2.22 6.06 0.60
CA GLY A 128 1.12 5.58 -0.26
C GLY A 128 -0.18 6.34 -0.01
N ILE A 129 -0.50 6.60 1.25
CA ILE A 129 -1.66 7.42 1.62
C ILE A 129 -1.41 8.90 1.29
N ALA A 130 -0.18 9.38 1.39
CA ALA A 130 0.16 10.76 1.09
C ALA A 130 -0.13 11.09 -0.38
N ILE A 131 0.24 10.21 -1.33
CA ILE A 131 0.08 10.50 -2.77
C ILE A 131 -1.37 10.57 -3.25
N VAL A 132 -2.34 10.05 -2.49
CA VAL A 132 -3.71 9.90 -2.99
C VAL A 132 -4.45 11.22 -3.21
N ASN A 133 -4.00 12.32 -2.59
CA ASN A 133 -4.55 13.66 -2.86
C ASN A 133 -4.23 14.14 -4.29
N GLN A 134 -3.13 13.65 -4.90
CA GLN A 134 -2.73 13.97 -6.27
C GLN A 134 -3.61 13.26 -7.31
N ILE A 135 -4.28 12.17 -6.92
CA ILE A 135 -5.13 11.32 -7.77
C ILE A 135 -6.60 11.31 -7.35
N ARG A 136 -7.00 12.24 -6.45
CA ARG A 136 -8.40 12.52 -6.05
C ARG A 136 -9.15 11.30 -5.50
N LEU A 137 -8.53 10.53 -4.62
CA LEU A 137 -9.24 9.52 -3.84
C LEU A 137 -9.71 10.11 -2.51
N ALA A 138 -11.01 10.01 -2.22
CA ALA A 138 -11.60 10.37 -0.94
C ALA A 138 -11.49 9.25 0.09
N SER A 139 -11.37 7.99 -0.35
CA SER A 139 -11.20 6.85 0.56
C SER A 139 -10.28 5.75 0.02
N LEU A 140 -9.79 4.92 0.94
CA LEU A 140 -9.01 3.72 0.62
C LEU A 140 -9.55 2.49 1.35
N PHE A 141 -9.44 1.36 0.66
CA PHE A 141 -9.53 0.01 1.21
C PHE A 141 -8.12 -0.59 1.34
N THR A 142 -8.01 -1.64 2.15
CA THR A 142 -6.84 -2.52 2.15
C THR A 142 -7.24 -3.90 2.69
N ILE A 143 -6.51 -4.94 2.29
CA ILE A 143 -6.56 -6.25 2.95
C ILE A 143 -5.21 -6.51 3.61
N CYS A 144 -5.22 -6.93 4.87
CA CYS A 144 -4.00 -7.17 5.62
C CYS A 144 -4.07 -8.45 6.45
N ALA A 145 -2.91 -9.01 6.77
CA ALA A 145 -2.81 -10.12 7.71
C ALA A 145 -2.86 -9.63 9.16
N ASP A 146 -3.20 -10.52 10.08
CA ASP A 146 -3.30 -10.23 11.52
C ASP A 146 -2.08 -9.51 12.10
N TYR A 147 -0.87 -9.91 11.72
CA TYR A 147 0.36 -9.29 12.23
C TYR A 147 0.60 -7.87 11.71
N THR A 148 -0.01 -7.48 10.57
CA THR A 148 0.03 -6.12 10.03
C THR A 148 -1.12 -5.23 10.50
N LEU A 149 -2.16 -5.81 11.10
CA LEU A 149 -3.35 -5.07 11.56
C LEU A 149 -3.02 -3.89 12.48
N PRO A 150 -2.13 -4.01 13.49
CA PRO A 150 -1.78 -2.88 14.34
C PRO A 150 -1.20 -1.71 13.56
N MET A 151 -0.41 -1.97 12.51
CA MET A 151 0.23 -0.94 11.70
C MET A 151 -0.79 -0.19 10.83
N VAL A 152 -1.69 -0.89 10.14
CA VAL A 152 -2.69 -0.23 9.28
C VAL A 152 -3.73 0.55 10.09
N ARG A 153 -4.02 0.15 11.33
CA ARG A 153 -4.87 0.94 12.24
C ARG A 153 -4.26 2.29 12.61
N LYS A 154 -2.94 2.38 12.79
CA LYS A 154 -2.27 3.66 13.09
C LYS A 154 -2.52 4.73 12.03
N VAL A 155 -2.63 4.31 10.78
CA VAL A 155 -2.85 5.22 9.64
C VAL A 155 -4.32 5.42 9.31
N GLY A 156 -5.24 4.89 10.13
CA GLY A 156 -6.67 5.20 10.05
C GLY A 156 -7.55 4.15 9.37
N PHE A 157 -7.01 3.00 9.00
CA PHE A 157 -7.86 1.90 8.52
C PHE A 157 -8.67 1.28 9.66
N ILE A 158 -9.96 1.02 9.40
CA ILE A 158 -10.88 0.34 10.33
C ILE A 158 -11.31 -0.99 9.71
N VAL A 159 -11.42 -2.03 10.52
CA VAL A 159 -11.89 -3.34 10.05
C VAL A 159 -13.33 -3.21 9.56
N GLU A 160 -13.61 -3.75 8.37
CA GLU A 160 -14.98 -3.93 7.87
C GLU A 160 -15.57 -5.20 8.51
N ASP A 161 -16.22 -5.04 9.66
CA ASP A 161 -16.82 -6.17 10.39
C ASP A 161 -18.06 -6.75 9.71
N SER A 162 -18.65 -6.05 8.74
CA SER A 162 -19.79 -6.53 7.95
C SER A 162 -19.45 -7.55 6.85
N LEU A 163 -18.15 -7.82 6.62
CA LEU A 163 -17.66 -8.76 5.60
C LEU A 163 -17.15 -10.06 6.22
N GLY A 164 -17.26 -11.16 5.48
CA GLY A 164 -16.72 -12.46 5.89
C GLY A 164 -17.27 -12.90 7.25
N LYS A 165 -16.38 -13.35 8.15
CA LYS A 165 -16.72 -13.62 9.55
C LYS A 165 -16.17 -12.52 10.44
N ASP A 166 -16.97 -11.50 10.74
CA ASP A 166 -16.56 -10.33 11.55
C ASP A 166 -15.31 -9.63 10.98
N GLY A 167 -15.23 -9.54 9.66
CA GLY A 167 -14.11 -8.99 8.89
C GLY A 167 -12.99 -9.99 8.60
N GLU A 168 -13.09 -11.24 9.04
CA GLU A 168 -12.07 -12.27 8.84
C GLU A 168 -12.32 -13.14 7.61
N PHE A 169 -11.22 -13.40 6.88
CA PHE A 169 -11.16 -14.28 5.73
C PHE A 169 -10.00 -15.26 5.89
N VAL A 170 -10.23 -16.54 5.61
CA VAL A 170 -9.17 -17.55 5.57
C VAL A 170 -8.44 -17.42 4.24
N TYR A 171 -7.41 -16.57 4.20
CA TYR A 171 -6.69 -16.18 2.99
C TYR A 171 -5.22 -15.85 3.29
N PRO A 172 -4.26 -16.23 2.43
CA PRO A 172 -4.43 -16.90 1.13
C PRO A 172 -4.58 -18.44 1.22
N ASN A 173 -4.47 -19.02 2.41
CA ASN A 173 -4.70 -20.44 2.65
C ASN A 173 -5.13 -20.65 4.11
N ASP A 174 -5.43 -21.90 4.48
CA ASP A 174 -5.96 -22.30 5.80
C ASP A 174 -5.08 -21.92 7.00
N SER A 175 -3.82 -21.54 6.78
CA SER A 175 -2.89 -21.12 7.83
C SER A 175 -2.94 -19.61 8.14
N TYR A 176 -3.68 -18.82 7.35
CA TYR A 176 -3.68 -17.36 7.45
C TYR A 176 -5.10 -16.81 7.58
N ILE A 177 -5.22 -15.81 8.45
CA ILE A 177 -6.39 -14.94 8.51
C ILE A 177 -6.00 -13.58 7.96
N ALA A 178 -6.79 -13.12 7.00
CA ALA A 178 -6.75 -11.78 6.45
C ALA A 178 -7.99 -11.00 6.89
N ARG A 179 -7.86 -9.69 7.03
CA ARG A 179 -8.97 -8.79 7.29
C ARG A 179 -9.07 -7.72 6.23
N VAL A 180 -10.29 -7.47 5.76
CA VAL A 180 -10.60 -6.31 4.90
C VAL A 180 -10.81 -5.11 5.80
N LEU A 181 -10.17 -3.99 5.45
CA LEU A 181 -10.31 -2.73 6.16
C LEU A 181 -10.78 -1.65 5.21
N ARG A 182 -11.65 -0.79 5.74
CA ARG A 182 -12.29 0.33 5.04
C ARG A 182 -12.25 1.61 5.88
N LYS A 183 -12.91 2.63 5.36
CA LYS A 183 -13.22 3.91 6.03
C LYS A 183 -11.98 4.71 6.45
N MET A 184 -10.83 4.49 5.80
CA MET A 184 -9.84 5.56 5.80
C MET A 184 -10.38 6.65 4.90
N ASN A 185 -10.92 7.71 5.50
CA ASN A 185 -11.12 8.97 4.81
C ASN A 185 -9.73 9.51 4.47
N ALA A 186 -9.39 9.42 3.19
CA ALA A 186 -8.09 9.80 2.70
C ALA A 186 -7.87 11.31 2.80
N GLU A 187 -8.92 12.13 2.86
CA GLU A 187 -8.78 13.58 2.99
C GLU A 187 -8.45 13.99 4.43
N THR A 188 -9.23 13.53 5.41
CA THR A 188 -9.13 14.04 6.79
C THR A 188 -8.36 13.14 7.76
N LEU A 189 -8.25 11.84 7.46
CA LEU A 189 -7.50 10.85 8.27
C LEU A 189 -7.91 10.90 9.76
N GLU A 190 -9.17 11.17 10.05
CA GLU A 190 -9.69 11.43 11.40
C GLU A 190 -9.56 10.23 12.34
N THR A 191 -9.48 9.03 11.76
CA THR A 191 -9.33 7.75 12.44
C THR A 191 -7.86 7.36 12.67
N ALA A 192 -6.91 8.06 12.06
CA ALA A 192 -5.48 7.81 12.23
C ALA A 192 -4.97 8.36 13.57
N GLU A 193 -3.93 7.73 14.10
CA GLU A 193 -3.18 8.27 15.24
C GLU A 193 -2.60 9.64 14.87
N GLU A 194 -2.56 10.56 15.83
CA GLU A 194 -2.20 11.96 15.58
C GLU A 194 -0.82 12.10 14.93
N PHE A 195 0.17 11.31 15.40
CA PHE A 195 1.51 11.32 14.82
C PHE A 195 1.50 10.90 13.34
N ASP A 196 0.86 9.77 13.03
CA ASP A 196 0.76 9.24 11.68
C ASP A 196 0.00 10.19 10.75
N ARG A 197 -1.13 10.75 11.22
CA ARG A 197 -1.91 11.75 10.50
C ARG A 197 -1.07 12.98 10.15
N ASN A 198 -0.39 13.56 11.14
CA ASN A 198 0.43 14.75 10.95
C ASN A 198 1.59 14.47 10.00
N ARG A 199 2.20 13.28 10.08
CA ARG A 199 3.27 12.87 9.17
C ARG A 199 2.77 12.72 7.73
N ILE A 200 1.61 12.11 7.53
CA ILE A 200 0.99 11.98 6.20
C ILE A 200 0.67 13.37 5.63
N PHE A 201 0.12 14.30 6.43
CA PHE A 201 -0.12 15.67 5.98
C PHE A 201 1.16 16.42 5.63
N ASP A 202 2.24 16.24 6.39
CA ASP A 202 3.54 16.82 6.03
C ASP A 202 4.05 16.28 4.69
N LEU A 203 3.97 14.97 4.46
CA LEU A 203 4.33 14.36 3.17
C LEU A 203 3.48 14.89 2.01
N ARG A 204 2.21 15.23 2.25
CA ARG A 204 1.32 15.84 1.24
C ARG A 204 1.70 17.27 0.90
N ASN A 205 2.03 18.06 1.93
CA ASN A 205 2.37 19.48 1.78
C ASN A 205 3.81 19.66 1.26
N HIS A 206 4.69 18.70 1.55
CA HIS A 206 6.09 18.68 1.16
C HIS A 206 6.45 17.32 0.54
N PRO A 207 5.93 16.99 -0.67
CA PRO A 207 6.10 15.68 -1.29
C PRO A 207 7.53 15.40 -1.75
N ILE A 208 8.37 16.44 -1.83
CA ILE A 208 9.80 16.35 -2.05
C ILE A 208 10.49 16.83 -0.78
N GLN A 209 11.08 15.91 -0.02
CA GLN A 209 11.73 16.26 1.25
C GLN A 209 12.78 15.22 1.65
N HIS A 210 13.81 15.69 2.36
CA HIS A 210 14.81 14.82 2.99
C HIS A 210 14.62 14.90 4.51
N THR A 211 14.50 13.76 5.18
CA THR A 211 14.27 13.72 6.63
C THR A 211 14.89 12.49 7.28
N MET A 212 15.02 12.53 8.60
CA MET A 212 15.30 11.35 9.43
C MET A 212 13.99 10.80 9.97
N GLU A 213 13.73 9.52 9.71
CA GLU A 213 12.59 8.78 10.23
C GLU A 213 13.07 7.82 11.32
N THR A 214 12.44 7.86 12.50
CA THR A 214 12.82 6.98 13.62
C THR A 214 12.16 5.61 13.46
N GLY A 215 12.99 4.57 13.37
CA GLY A 215 12.57 3.17 13.31
C GLY A 215 12.96 2.37 14.55
N PRO A 216 12.48 1.11 14.67
CA PRO A 216 12.80 0.24 15.82
C PRO A 216 14.31 -0.05 16.00
N LYS A 217 15.09 0.05 14.91
CA LYS A 217 16.54 -0.18 14.90
C LYS A 217 17.37 1.12 14.86
N GLY A 218 16.73 2.27 15.09
CA GLY A 218 17.35 3.59 15.00
C GLY A 218 16.81 4.40 13.83
N ASP A 219 17.41 5.56 13.63
CA ASP A 219 16.99 6.50 12.59
C ASP A 219 17.43 6.05 11.19
N VAL A 220 16.56 6.28 10.22
CA VAL A 220 16.77 6.00 8.79
C VAL A 220 16.64 7.32 8.04
N GLU A 221 17.62 7.63 7.19
CA GLU A 221 17.55 8.81 6.32
C GLU A 221 16.68 8.48 5.11
N ILE A 222 15.61 9.26 4.89
CA ILE A 222 14.70 9.08 3.77
C ILE A 222 14.70 10.32 2.88
N ASP A 223 14.96 10.11 1.59
CA ASP A 223 14.72 11.05 0.50
C ASP A 223 13.36 10.75 -0.14
N TYR A 224 12.34 11.51 0.21
CA TYR A 224 10.99 11.40 -0.34
C TYR A 224 10.89 12.15 -1.67
N GLN A 225 10.42 11.45 -2.70
CA GLN A 225 10.16 11.92 -4.06
C GLN A 225 8.76 11.46 -4.47
N LEU A 226 7.74 12.03 -3.82
CA LEU A 226 6.35 11.55 -3.84
C LEU A 226 5.44 12.27 -4.84
N VAL A 227 5.95 13.23 -5.62
CA VAL A 227 5.18 13.84 -6.70
C VAL A 227 4.99 12.78 -7.80
N ILE A 228 3.74 12.42 -8.08
CA ILE A 228 3.42 11.49 -9.16
C ILE A 228 3.87 12.13 -10.48
N PRO A 229 4.75 11.47 -11.26
CA PRO A 229 5.24 12.06 -12.49
C PRO A 229 4.10 12.30 -13.50
N THR A 230 4.19 13.41 -14.21
CA THR A 230 3.39 13.66 -15.42
C THR A 230 4.11 13.05 -16.60
N TYR A 231 3.41 12.25 -17.39
CA TYR A 231 3.93 11.63 -18.61
C TYR A 231 3.29 12.34 -19.81
N GLU A 232 4.11 12.79 -20.75
CA GLU A 232 3.67 13.42 -22.01
C GLU A 232 3.25 12.38 -23.05
#